data_AF-D4GEF4-F1
#
_entry.id   AF-D4GEF4-F1
#
_cell.length_a   1.000
_cell.length_b   1.000
_cell.length_c   1.000
_cell.angle_alpha   90.00
_cell.angle_beta   90.00
_cell.angle_gamma   90.00
#
_symmetry.space_group_name_H-M   'P 1'
#
loop_
_entity.id
_entity.type
_entity.pdbx_description
1 polymer ?
#
loop_
_entity_poly.entity_id
_entity_poly.type
_entity_poly.pdbx_seq_one_letter_code
_entity_poly.pdbx_strand_id
1 'polypeptide(L)'
;MSRWRRWPCVFLSNLYNVTAPAQPRNGVLFMTDITIYHNPACGTSRNTLALIRNGGVEPTVILYLETPPSRDELKKRIADMGIRVRDLLRKNTEPYEHLGLAEDRFNDDELLDAMLAHPVLINRPIVVTPLGTRLCRPSEAVLGILPEPQKGAFTKEDGEKVIDEYGNRIGH
;
A
#
# COMPACT_ATOMS: atom_id res chain seq x y z
N MET A 1 -35.58 -81.90 -3.21
CA MET A 1 -34.51 -80.98 -3.69
C MET A 1 -34.36 -79.85 -2.67
N SER A 2 -33.63 -80.11 -1.57
CA SER A 2 -32.27 -79.60 -1.30
C SER A 2 -32.27 -78.10 -0.93
N ARG A 3 -32.59 -77.67 0.31
CA ARG A 3 -31.76 -77.61 1.54
C ARG A 3 -30.31 -77.16 1.31
N TRP A 4 -29.97 -75.88 1.54
CA TRP A 4 -28.67 -75.36 2.05
C TRP A 4 -28.89 -73.93 2.61
N ARG A 5 -29.00 -73.74 3.93
CA ARG A 5 -27.94 -73.43 4.92
C ARG A 5 -27.42 -71.97 4.88
N ARG A 6 -27.80 -71.25 5.92
CA ARG A 6 -27.07 -70.15 6.59
C ARG A 6 -25.64 -70.62 6.93
N TRP A 7 -24.64 -69.73 6.87
CA TRP A 7 -23.56 -69.47 7.87
C TRP A 7 -22.41 -68.60 7.27
N PRO A 8 -21.60 -67.93 8.12
CA PRO A 8 -20.91 -66.66 7.88
C PRO A 8 -19.41 -66.81 7.60
N CYS A 9 -18.75 -65.75 7.13
CA CYS A 9 -17.31 -65.47 7.33
C CYS A 9 -17.03 -64.02 6.87
N VAL A 10 -16.88 -63.05 7.77
CA VAL A 10 -15.60 -62.41 8.14
C VAL A 10 -14.48 -62.50 7.09
N PHE A 11 -14.18 -61.36 6.47
CA PHE A 11 -12.87 -60.93 5.97
C PHE A 11 -12.84 -59.41 6.17
N LEU A 12 -12.35 -58.90 7.31
CA LEU A 12 -10.95 -58.57 7.59
C LEU A 12 -10.22 -57.91 6.40
N SER A 13 -9.81 -56.67 6.67
CA SER A 13 -8.70 -55.93 6.08
C SER A 13 -8.76 -55.62 4.57
N ASN A 14 -9.01 -54.35 4.24
CA ASN A 14 -7.85 -53.57 3.84
C ASN A 14 -8.00 -52.08 4.16
N LEU A 15 -7.03 -51.61 4.94
CA LEU A 15 -6.73 -50.21 5.20
C LEU A 15 -6.30 -49.56 3.88
N TYR A 16 -7.21 -48.88 3.21
CA TYR A 16 -6.83 -47.72 2.42
C TYR A 16 -7.67 -46.55 2.90
N ASN A 17 -7.38 -46.17 4.15
CA ASN A 17 -7.51 -44.79 4.55
C ASN A 17 -6.52 -44.03 3.66
N VAL A 18 -6.97 -43.66 2.46
CA VAL A 18 -6.26 -42.72 1.62
C VAL A 18 -6.36 -41.41 2.38
N THR A 19 -5.41 -41.19 3.29
CA THR A 19 -5.00 -39.86 3.71
C THR A 19 -4.61 -39.15 2.42
N ALA A 20 -5.60 -38.52 1.80
CA ALA A 20 -5.35 -37.44 0.88
C ALA A 20 -4.35 -36.52 1.61
N PRO A 21 -3.20 -36.17 0.98
CA PRO A 21 -2.32 -35.18 1.58
C PRO A 21 -3.19 -33.96 1.85
N ALA A 22 -3.21 -33.53 3.11
CA ALA A 22 -3.87 -32.31 3.52
C ALA A 22 -3.41 -31.22 2.55
N GLN A 23 -4.32 -30.80 1.68
CA GLN A 23 -4.11 -29.67 0.80
C GLN A 23 -3.65 -28.52 1.72
N PRO A 24 -2.56 -27.81 1.40
CA PRO A 24 -2.16 -26.69 2.21
C PRO A 24 -3.39 -25.78 2.35
N ARG A 25 -3.89 -25.63 3.57
CA ARG A 25 -4.97 -24.68 3.87
C ARG A 25 -4.54 -23.38 3.22
N ASN A 26 -5.33 -22.90 2.27
CA ASN A 26 -5.08 -21.69 1.51
C ASN A 26 -4.63 -20.57 2.44
N GLY A 27 -3.32 -20.46 2.63
CA GLY A 27 -2.68 -19.25 3.11
C GLY A 27 -2.81 -18.35 1.91
N VAL A 28 -3.83 -17.50 1.93
CA VAL A 28 -3.86 -16.34 1.04
C VAL A 28 -2.58 -15.59 1.37
N LEU A 29 -1.53 -15.84 0.61
CA LEU A 29 -0.45 -14.90 0.41
C LEU A 29 -1.15 -13.69 -0.19
N PHE A 30 -1.68 -12.82 0.66
CA PHE A 30 -1.83 -11.43 0.30
C PHE A 30 -0.40 -10.99 0.01
N MET A 31 0.02 -11.13 -1.25
CA MET A 31 1.09 -10.31 -1.78
C MET A 31 0.59 -8.90 -1.59
N THR A 32 0.97 -8.32 -0.46
CA THR A 32 0.66 -6.96 -0.06
C THR A 32 1.46 -6.06 -0.97
N ASP A 33 0.98 -5.91 -2.20
CA ASP A 33 1.61 -5.06 -3.22
C ASP A 33 1.41 -3.60 -2.82
N ILE A 34 2.36 -3.12 -2.02
CA ILE A 34 2.41 -1.75 -1.55
C ILE A 34 3.53 -1.07 -2.34
N THR A 35 3.20 0.01 -3.02
CA THR A 35 4.18 0.86 -3.71
C THR A 35 4.22 2.24 -3.06
N ILE A 36 5.41 2.75 -2.79
CA ILE A 36 5.63 4.11 -2.27
C ILE A 36 6.49 4.92 -3.23
N TYR A 37 5.98 6.08 -3.65
CA TYR A 37 6.75 7.11 -4.34
C TYR A 37 7.50 7.93 -3.29
N HIS A 38 8.77 7.59 -3.11
CA HIS A 38 9.58 7.97 -1.96
C HIS A 38 10.59 9.07 -2.30
N ASN A 39 10.87 9.92 -1.31
CA ASN A 39 12.02 10.82 -1.33
C ASN A 39 12.77 10.70 0.00
N PRO A 40 13.99 10.12 0.01
CA PRO A 40 14.78 9.91 1.22
C PRO A 40 15.09 11.19 2.01
N ALA A 41 15.14 12.34 1.34
CA ALA A 41 15.42 13.64 1.96
C ALA A 41 14.20 14.25 2.69
N CYS A 42 13.02 13.61 2.68
CA CYS A 42 11.80 14.13 3.27
C CYS A 42 11.36 13.32 4.50
N GLY A 43 11.31 13.97 5.68
CA GLY A 43 10.89 13.34 6.93
C GLY A 43 9.49 12.70 6.88
N THR A 44 8.50 13.37 6.29
CA THR A 44 7.16 12.78 6.09
C THR A 44 7.22 11.49 5.25
N SER A 45 8.11 11.44 4.26
CA SER A 45 8.29 10.27 3.40
C SER A 45 8.99 9.12 4.13
N ARG A 46 10.00 9.42 4.95
CA ARG A 46 10.68 8.43 5.80
C ARG A 46 9.75 7.87 6.88
N ASN A 47 8.98 8.72 7.56
CA ASN A 47 7.97 8.30 8.53
C ASN A 47 6.92 7.38 7.89
N THR A 48 6.44 7.73 6.69
CA THR A 48 5.48 6.90 5.95
C THR A 48 6.05 5.53 5.58
N LEU A 49 7.29 5.49 5.06
CA LEU A 49 7.97 4.23 4.76
C LEU A 49 8.13 3.35 6.01
N ALA A 50 8.50 3.96 7.13
CA ALA A 50 8.66 3.26 8.39
C ALA A 50 7.32 2.72 8.94
N LEU A 51 6.21 3.45 8.79
CA LEU A 51 4.87 2.96 9.13
C LEU A 51 4.44 1.75 8.28
N ILE A 52 4.77 1.74 6.98
CA ILE A 52 4.52 0.57 6.12
C ILE A 52 5.30 -0.65 6.65
N ARG A 53 6.59 -0.47 6.92
CA ARG A 53 7.47 -1.52 7.45
C ARG A 53 7.05 -2.01 8.83
N ASN A 54 6.49 -1.13 9.67
CA ASN A 54 5.96 -1.50 10.98
C ASN A 54 4.70 -2.39 10.88
N GLY A 55 3.97 -2.34 9.75
CA GLY A 55 2.95 -3.34 9.40
C GLY A 55 3.54 -4.70 8.99
N GLY A 56 4.87 -4.80 8.89
CA GLY A 56 5.60 -6.01 8.52
C GLY A 56 5.60 -6.34 7.04
N VAL A 57 5.39 -5.33 6.18
CA VAL A 57 5.46 -5.43 4.72
C VAL A 57 6.64 -4.58 4.23
N GLU A 58 7.45 -5.12 3.33
CA GLU A 58 8.44 -4.34 2.61
C GLU A 58 7.83 -3.83 1.29
N PRO A 59 7.64 -2.51 1.10
CA PRO A 59 7.00 -1.99 -0.09
C PRO A 59 7.98 -1.92 -1.28
N THR A 60 7.43 -1.85 -2.49
CA THR A 60 8.15 -1.39 -3.67
C THR A 60 8.44 0.11 -3.52
N VAL A 61 9.71 0.49 -3.50
CA VAL A 61 10.14 1.89 -3.34
C VAL A 61 10.52 2.48 -4.69
N ILE A 62 9.80 3.50 -5.13
CA ILE A 62 10.08 4.24 -6.37
C ILE A 62 10.63 5.62 -6.01
N LEU A 63 11.87 5.91 -6.41
CA LEU A 63 12.47 7.24 -6.31
C LEU A 63 11.93 8.12 -7.43
N TYR A 64 10.74 8.71 -7.20
CA TYR A 64 9.96 9.39 -8.24
C TYR A 64 10.66 10.59 -8.90
N LEU A 65 11.70 11.14 -8.27
CA LEU A 65 12.53 12.20 -8.86
C LEU A 65 13.46 11.67 -9.95
N GLU A 66 13.85 10.39 -9.88
CA GLU A 66 14.69 9.71 -10.86
C GLU A 66 13.85 8.92 -11.86
N THR A 67 12.79 8.29 -11.36
CA THR A 67 11.86 7.45 -12.13
C THR A 67 10.43 7.93 -11.94
N PRO A 68 10.06 9.07 -12.56
CA PRO A 68 8.70 9.59 -12.46
C PRO A 68 7.70 8.63 -13.12
N PRO A 69 6.45 8.57 -12.62
CA PRO A 69 5.40 7.80 -13.28
C PRO A 69 5.08 8.38 -14.66
N SER A 70 4.57 7.54 -15.56
CA SER A 70 4.03 8.01 -16.83
C SER A 70 2.81 8.93 -16.63
N ARG A 71 2.42 9.67 -17.68
CA ARG A 71 1.24 10.56 -17.63
C ARG A 71 -0.03 9.81 -17.23
N ASP A 72 -0.26 8.65 -17.83
CA ASP A 72 -1.46 7.85 -17.60
C ASP A 72 -1.46 7.24 -16.19
N GLU A 73 -0.29 6.80 -15.70
CA GLU A 73 -0.16 6.35 -14.32
C GLU A 73 -0.42 7.48 -13.33
N LEU A 74 0.15 8.67 -13.56
CA LEU A 74 -0.04 9.83 -12.70
C LEU A 74 -1.52 10.24 -12.64
N LYS A 75 -2.18 10.32 -13.81
CA LYS A 75 -3.63 10.56 -13.90
C LYS A 75 -4.43 9.53 -13.11
N LYS A 76 -4.11 8.25 -13.28
CA LYS A 76 -4.74 7.15 -12.54
C LYS A 76 -4.54 7.30 -11.04
N ARG A 77 -3.31 7.61 -10.57
CA ARG A 77 -3.04 7.78 -9.13
C ARG A 77 -3.80 8.96 -8.54
N ILE A 78 -3.93 10.07 -9.27
CA ILE A 78 -4.72 11.22 -8.83
C ILE A 78 -6.19 10.87 -8.68
N ALA A 79 -6.75 10.15 -9.66
CA ALA A 79 -8.12 9.65 -9.59
C ALA A 79 -8.32 8.68 -8.40
N ASP A 80 -7.40 7.73 -8.20
CA ASP A 80 -7.43 6.78 -7.08
C ASP A 80 -7.37 7.47 -5.71
N MET A 81 -6.70 8.63 -5.61
CA MET A 81 -6.62 9.44 -4.39
C MET A 81 -7.88 10.27 -4.14
N GLY A 82 -8.71 10.50 -5.15
CA GLY A 82 -9.90 11.36 -5.05
C GLY A 82 -9.58 12.84 -4.79
N ILE A 83 -8.41 13.33 -5.24
CA ILE A 83 -7.99 14.73 -5.12
C ILE A 83 -7.95 15.41 -6.49
N ARG A 84 -7.93 16.75 -6.52
CA ARG A 84 -7.71 17.47 -7.78
C ARG A 84 -6.23 17.42 -8.16
N VAL A 85 -5.93 17.54 -9.45
CA VAL A 85 -4.54 17.58 -9.96
C VAL A 85 -3.74 18.69 -9.27
N ARG A 86 -4.35 19.88 -9.11
CA ARG A 86 -3.73 21.02 -8.41
C ARG A 86 -3.37 20.73 -6.95
N ASP A 87 -4.13 19.87 -6.27
CA ASP A 87 -3.87 19.53 -4.86
C ASP A 87 -2.63 18.61 -4.72
N LEU A 88 -2.20 17.97 -5.82
CA LEU A 88 -0.96 17.20 -5.86
C LEU A 88 0.29 18.09 -6.05
N LEU A 89 0.14 19.36 -6.39
CA LEU A 89 1.30 20.23 -6.61
C LEU A 89 2.02 20.54 -5.30
N ARG A 90 3.34 20.38 -5.33
CA ARG A 90 4.24 20.79 -4.28
C ARG A 90 4.53 22.29 -4.39
N LYS A 91 3.91 23.05 -3.50
CA LYS A 91 4.20 24.47 -3.29
C LYS A 91 5.63 24.68 -2.76
N ASN A 92 6.17 25.88 -2.92
CA ASN A 92 7.51 26.30 -2.46
C ASN A 92 8.63 25.47 -3.12
N THR A 93 8.53 25.30 -4.43
CA THR A 93 9.61 24.75 -5.25
C THR A 93 9.94 25.75 -6.34
N GLU A 94 11.20 25.80 -6.75
CA GLU A 94 11.65 26.74 -7.79
C GLU A 94 10.79 26.65 -9.07
N PRO A 95 10.45 25.47 -9.63
CA PRO A 95 9.58 25.41 -10.80
C PRO A 95 8.16 25.91 -10.54
N TYR A 96 7.63 25.72 -9.32
CA TYR A 96 6.29 26.20 -8.98
C TYR A 96 6.21 27.73 -9.02
N GLU A 97 7.25 28.39 -8.51
CA GLU A 97 7.37 29.85 -8.47
C GLU A 97 7.70 30.42 -9.86
N HIS A 98 8.70 29.87 -10.55
CA HIS A 98 9.12 30.33 -11.88
C HIS A 98 8.03 30.17 -12.95
N LEU A 99 7.23 29.10 -12.89
CA LEU A 99 6.13 28.88 -13.85
C LEU A 99 4.84 29.59 -13.43
N GLY A 100 4.81 30.24 -12.26
CA GLY A 100 3.62 30.94 -11.77
C GLY A 100 2.44 30.03 -11.47
N LEU A 101 2.68 28.76 -11.09
CA LEU A 101 1.61 27.74 -10.91
C LEU A 101 0.63 28.06 -9.78
N ALA A 102 0.90 29.11 -8.99
CA ALA A 102 -0.04 29.68 -8.03
C ALA A 102 -1.28 30.31 -8.68
N GLU A 103 -1.17 30.76 -9.93
CA GLU A 103 -2.29 31.35 -10.66
C GLU A 103 -3.35 30.29 -11.00
N ASP A 104 -4.62 30.63 -10.83
CA ASP A 104 -5.77 29.75 -11.13
C ASP A 104 -6.18 29.81 -12.61
N ARG A 105 -5.18 29.85 -13.51
CA ARG A 105 -5.38 29.87 -14.96
C ARG A 105 -5.06 28.55 -15.65
N PHE A 106 -4.29 27.69 -14.97
CA PHE A 106 -3.83 26.42 -15.52
C PHE A 106 -4.90 25.34 -15.36
N ASN A 107 -5.15 24.61 -16.44
CA ASN A 107 -6.02 23.44 -16.42
C ASN A 107 -5.27 22.18 -15.95
N ASP A 108 -6.01 21.11 -15.66
CA ASP A 108 -5.44 19.87 -15.14
C ASP A 108 -4.40 19.23 -16.06
N ASP A 109 -4.56 19.31 -17.39
CA ASP A 109 -3.60 18.76 -18.33
C ASP A 109 -2.28 19.53 -18.36
N GLU A 110 -2.34 20.87 -18.29
CA GLU A 110 -1.15 21.73 -18.19
C GLU A 110 -0.39 21.49 -16.89
N LEU A 111 -1.11 21.28 -15.79
CA LEU A 111 -0.50 20.96 -14.50
C LEU A 111 0.18 19.58 -14.50
N LEU A 112 -0.42 18.60 -15.18
CA LEU A 112 0.19 17.28 -15.36
C LEU A 112 1.45 17.35 -16.23
N ASP A 113 1.41 18.11 -17.32
CA ASP A 113 2.58 18.32 -18.18
C ASP A 113 3.72 19.01 -17.43
N ALA A 114 3.41 20.00 -16.60
CA ALA A 114 4.39 20.62 -15.72
C ALA A 114 4.98 19.60 -14.73
N MET A 115 4.16 18.75 -14.11
CA MET A 115 4.63 17.72 -13.18
C MET A 115 5.54 16.67 -13.83
N LEU A 116 5.27 16.30 -15.09
CA LEU A 116 6.10 15.36 -15.83
C LEU A 116 7.42 15.99 -16.28
N ALA A 117 7.39 17.26 -16.69
CA ALA A 117 8.60 18.03 -17.02
C ALA A 117 9.46 18.33 -15.79
N HIS A 118 8.83 18.53 -14.63
CA HIS A 118 9.49 18.83 -13.37
C HIS A 118 8.97 17.94 -12.24
N PRO A 119 9.46 16.70 -12.10
CA PRO A 119 8.98 15.75 -11.09
C PRO A 119 8.98 16.29 -9.66
N VAL A 120 9.86 17.26 -9.34
CA VAL A 120 9.88 17.94 -8.03
C VAL A 120 8.55 18.62 -7.65
N LEU A 121 7.71 18.94 -8.64
CA LEU A 121 6.36 19.49 -8.46
C LEU A 121 5.38 18.45 -7.90
N ILE A 122 5.66 17.15 -8.01
CA ILE A 122 4.80 16.11 -7.46
C ILE A 122 4.98 16.07 -5.93
N ASN A 123 3.89 16.27 -5.19
CA ASN A 123 3.91 16.20 -3.73
C ASN A 123 4.07 14.75 -3.26
N ARG A 124 4.63 14.58 -2.05
CA ARG A 124 5.17 13.28 -1.58
C ARG A 124 4.85 13.02 -0.10
N PRO A 125 4.84 11.75 0.33
CA PRO A 125 4.83 10.53 -0.48
C PRO A 125 3.43 10.20 -1.02
N ILE A 126 3.38 9.57 -2.19
CA ILE A 126 2.17 8.87 -2.67
C ILE A 126 2.36 7.39 -2.34
N VAL A 127 1.35 6.78 -1.72
CA VAL A 127 1.36 5.35 -1.39
C VAL A 127 0.18 4.68 -2.09
N VAL A 128 0.46 3.57 -2.77
CA VAL A 128 -0.51 2.72 -3.46
C VAL A 128 -0.56 1.39 -2.72
N THR A 129 -1.77 0.91 -2.43
CA THR A 129 -2.03 -0.37 -1.78
C THR A 129 -3.24 -1.03 -2.43
N PRO A 130 -3.52 -2.32 -2.17
CA PRO A 130 -4.75 -2.95 -2.63
C PRO A 130 -6.04 -2.30 -2.07
N LEU A 131 -5.94 -1.57 -0.95
CA LEU A 131 -7.07 -0.87 -0.34
C LEU A 131 -7.30 0.54 -0.90
N GLY A 132 -6.31 1.09 -1.61
CA GLY A 132 -6.42 2.42 -2.22
C GLY A 132 -5.08 3.15 -2.32
N THR A 133 -5.15 4.37 -2.87
CA THR A 133 -4.00 5.27 -3.05
C THR A 133 -4.18 6.52 -2.20
N ARG A 134 -3.11 7.01 -1.54
CA ARG A 134 -3.16 8.27 -0.77
C ARG A 134 -1.88 9.09 -0.89
N LEU A 135 -2.07 10.41 -0.92
CA LEU A 135 -1.02 11.38 -0.59
C LEU A 135 -0.90 11.44 0.95
N CYS A 136 0.15 10.85 1.50
CA CYS A 136 0.27 10.66 2.95
C CYS A 136 0.88 11.90 3.63
N ARG A 137 0.08 12.97 3.70
CA ARG A 137 0.42 14.23 4.37
C ARG A 137 -0.77 14.63 5.27
N PRO A 138 -0.72 14.31 6.58
CA PRO A 138 0.43 13.83 7.34
C PRO A 138 0.74 12.33 7.13
N SER A 139 1.89 11.86 7.60
CA SER A 139 2.43 10.50 7.31
C SER A 139 1.48 9.36 7.72
N GLU A 140 0.79 9.51 8.85
CA GLU A 140 -0.16 8.59 9.45
C GLU A 140 -1.43 8.41 8.63
N ALA A 141 -1.67 9.24 7.61
CA ALA A 141 -2.74 9.01 6.63
C ALA A 141 -2.57 7.66 5.91
N VAL A 142 -1.34 7.12 5.83
CA VAL A 142 -1.07 5.78 5.29
C VAL A 142 -1.79 4.67 6.04
N LEU A 143 -1.99 4.83 7.35
CA LEU A 143 -2.65 3.83 8.20
C LEU A 143 -4.10 3.56 7.78
N GLY A 144 -4.72 4.45 6.98
CA GLY A 144 -6.06 4.25 6.45
C GLY A 144 -6.13 3.33 5.23
N ILE A 145 -4.99 2.98 4.65
CA ILE A 145 -4.89 2.15 3.44
C ILE A 145 -3.95 0.94 3.63
N LEU A 146 -3.36 0.75 4.81
CA LEU A 146 -2.57 -0.45 5.07
C LEU A 146 -3.48 -1.66 5.32
N PRO A 147 -3.20 -2.82 4.68
CA PRO A 147 -3.98 -4.04 4.87
C PRO A 147 -3.75 -4.68 6.24
N GLU A 148 -2.54 -4.55 6.77
CA GLU A 148 -2.13 -5.15 8.05
C GLU A 148 -2.08 -4.09 9.15
N PRO A 149 -2.47 -4.45 10.39
CA PRO A 149 -2.32 -3.58 11.55
C PRO A 149 -0.83 -3.36 11.87
N GLN A 150 -0.57 -2.31 12.64
CA GLN A 150 0.77 -1.99 13.11
C GLN A 150 1.22 -3.03 14.15
N LYS A 151 2.45 -3.55 14.01
CA LYS A 151 2.96 -4.65 14.85
C LYS A 151 3.55 -4.19 16.19
N GLY A 152 3.76 -2.89 16.36
CA GLY A 152 4.28 -2.30 17.58
C GLY A 152 4.15 -0.78 17.61
N ALA A 153 4.56 -0.20 18.73
CA ALA A 153 4.55 1.24 18.93
C ALA A 153 5.36 1.97 17.86
N PHE A 154 4.86 3.13 17.42
CA PHE A 154 5.51 3.95 16.42
C PHE A 154 5.58 5.41 16.87
N THR A 155 6.80 5.94 16.85
CA THR A 155 7.10 7.35 17.11
C THR A 155 7.76 7.94 15.87
N LYS A 156 7.25 9.09 15.40
CA LYS A 156 7.83 9.85 14.29
C LYS A 156 9.23 10.37 14.65
N GLU A 157 10.00 10.76 13.63
CA GLU A 157 11.32 11.37 13.79
C GLU A 157 11.35 12.63 14.69
N ASP A 158 10.24 13.35 14.83
CA ASP A 158 10.10 14.53 15.68
C ASP A 158 9.69 14.21 17.13
N GLY A 159 9.55 12.93 17.47
CA GLY A 159 9.14 12.46 18.79
C GLY A 159 7.63 12.34 18.98
N GLU A 160 6.82 12.66 17.98
CA GLU A 160 5.37 12.51 18.04
C GLU A 160 4.98 11.01 18.01
N LYS A 161 4.25 10.56 19.03
CA LYS A 161 3.79 9.17 19.12
C LYS A 161 2.51 9.00 18.31
N VAL A 162 2.50 8.02 17.40
CA VAL A 162 1.37 7.75 16.49
C VAL A 162 0.65 6.46 16.86
N ILE A 163 1.42 5.44 17.26
CA ILE A 163 0.91 4.10 17.58
C ILE A 163 1.39 3.72 18.97
N ASP A 164 0.48 3.23 19.81
CA ASP A 164 0.79 2.71 21.14
C ASP A 164 1.38 1.28 21.11
N GLU A 165 1.77 0.75 22.26
CA GLU A 165 2.35 -0.61 22.37
C GLU A 165 1.39 -1.72 21.96
N TYR A 166 0.09 -1.43 21.90
CA TYR A 166 -0.97 -2.36 21.52
C TYR A 166 -1.35 -2.27 20.03
N GLY A 167 -0.67 -1.40 19.26
CA GLY A 167 -0.96 -1.20 17.84
C GLY A 167 -2.12 -0.25 17.56
N ASN A 168 -2.68 0.43 18.58
CA ASN A 168 -3.75 1.39 18.40
C ASN A 168 -3.21 2.77 18.03
N ARG A 169 -4.01 3.53 17.28
CA ARG A 169 -3.70 4.95 17.01
C ARG A 169 -3.84 5.77 18.28
N ILE A 170 -2.83 6.57 18.57
CA ILE A 170 -2.88 7.60 19.59
C ILE A 170 -3.64 8.77 18.96
N GLY A 171 -4.85 9.05 19.44
CA GLY A 171 -5.65 10.16 18.96
C GLY A 171 -5.02 11.51 19.34
N HIS A 172 -5.08 12.46 18.42
CA HIS A 172 -4.78 13.88 18.67
C HIS A 172 -6.07 14.64 19.00
#